data_AF-A0A183STW0-F1
#
_entry.id   AF-A0A183STW0-F1
#
_cell.length_a   1.000
_cell.length_b   1.000
_cell.length_c   1.000
_cell.angle_alpha   90.00
_cell.angle_beta   90.00
_cell.angle_gamma   90.00
#
_symmetry.space_group_name_H-M   'P 1'
#
loop_
_entity.id
_entity.type
_entity.pdbx_description
1 polymer ?
#
loop_
_entity_poly.entity_id
_entity_poly.type
_entity_poly.pdbx_seq_one_letter_code
_entity_poly.pdbx_strand_id
1 'polypeptide(L)'
;MELLDYCLRTYFTFNDRVYEQIKGTPMGSPICGYLAEAILRELYTRVFQFYKPKFWMCYIDDTFFILRRKAKENFKRDLNSIFPQIQFTMEEEEGGTFSFLDVQISRQEDGTLQTGIFREATYTEKILHYNSNHTLSHKRSCVRSLFSRIQTHCSTEAEKLGEPKTV
;
A
#
# COMPACT_ATOMS: atom_id res chain seq x y z
N MET A 1 13.45 -23.34 15.88
CA MET A 1 13.63 -22.71 14.55
C MET A 1 13.42 -23.69 13.40
N GLU A 2 13.55 -25.01 13.59
CA GLU A 2 13.35 -26.02 12.52
C GLU A 2 11.99 -25.95 11.80
N LEU A 3 10.89 -25.69 12.52
CA LEU A 3 9.56 -25.56 11.91
C LEU A 3 9.48 -24.36 10.94
N LEU A 4 10.11 -23.24 11.31
CA LEU A 4 10.16 -22.06 10.46
C LEU A 4 10.96 -22.34 9.19
N ASP A 5 12.12 -22.99 9.31
CA ASP A 5 12.93 -23.37 8.15
C ASP A 5 12.13 -24.28 7.19
N TYR A 6 11.34 -25.21 7.72
CA TYR A 6 10.47 -26.05 6.90
C TYR A 6 9.37 -25.24 6.21
N CYS A 7 8.72 -24.30 6.92
CA CYS A 7 7.68 -23.46 6.34
C CYS A 7 8.22 -22.43 5.33
N LEU A 8 9.51 -22.08 5.39
CA LEU A 8 10.16 -21.16 4.45
C LEU A 8 10.65 -21.86 3.18
N ARG A 9 10.97 -23.16 3.25
CA ARG A 9 11.31 -23.95 2.06
C ARG A 9 10.08 -24.13 1.20
N THR A 10 10.09 -23.45 0.06
CA THR A 10 8.95 -23.48 -0.86
C THR A 10 9.37 -24.02 -2.20
N TYR A 11 8.57 -24.95 -2.71
CA TYR A 11 8.73 -25.54 -4.03
C TYR A 11 7.52 -25.20 -4.89
N PHE A 12 7.73 -25.00 -6.18
CA PHE A 12 6.66 -24.79 -7.16
C PHE A 12 6.97 -25.51 -8.47
N THR A 13 5.93 -25.83 -9.22
CA THR A 13 6.05 -26.50 -10.53
C THR A 13 5.75 -25.52 -11.65
N PHE A 14 6.62 -25.48 -12.66
CA PHE A 14 6.41 -24.70 -13.88
C PHE A 14 6.98 -25.46 -15.08
N ASN A 15 6.20 -25.63 -16.14
CA ASN A 15 6.57 -26.44 -17.32
C ASN A 15 7.08 -27.85 -16.94
N ASP A 16 6.31 -28.56 -16.10
CA ASP A 16 6.63 -29.92 -15.61
C ASP A 16 7.97 -30.07 -14.89
N ARG A 17 8.56 -28.96 -14.43
CA ARG A 17 9.79 -28.93 -13.64
C ARG A 17 9.52 -28.35 -12.26
N VAL A 18 10.13 -28.96 -11.24
CA VAL A 18 10.06 -28.51 -9.86
C VAL A 18 11.22 -27.55 -9.58
N TYR A 19 10.91 -26.42 -8.96
CA TYR A 19 11.87 -25.41 -8.56
C TYR A 19 11.76 -25.14 -7.06
N GLU A 20 12.88 -24.80 -6.43
CA GLU A 20 12.93 -24.29 -5.06
C GLU A 20 13.08 -22.77 -5.08
N GLN A 21 12.28 -22.07 -4.29
CA GLN A 21 12.44 -20.64 -4.09
C GLN A 21 13.59 -20.37 -3.11
N ILE A 22 14.75 -20.02 -3.65
CA ILE A 22 15.98 -19.75 -2.87
C ILE A 22 16.05 -18.34 -2.28
N LYS A 23 15.21 -17.40 -2.74
CA LYS A 23 15.22 -15.99 -2.32
C LYS A 23 13.80 -15.45 -2.15
N GLY A 24 13.63 -14.67 -1.08
CA GLY A 24 12.34 -14.11 -0.70
C GLY A 24 11.38 -15.17 -0.18
N THR A 25 10.15 -14.75 0.02
CA THR A 25 9.06 -15.60 0.51
C THR A 25 8.03 -15.80 -0.60
N PRO A 26 7.40 -16.98 -0.72
CA PRO A 26 6.36 -17.19 -1.73
C PRO A 26 5.13 -16.32 -1.46
N MET A 27 4.59 -15.72 -2.52
CA MET A 27 3.28 -15.09 -2.46
C MET A 27 2.21 -16.17 -2.20
N GLY A 28 1.28 -15.91 -1.30
CA GLY A 28 0.18 -16.83 -0.96
C GLY A 28 0.47 -17.81 0.18
N SER A 29 1.70 -17.83 0.73
CA SER A 29 1.95 -18.59 1.96
C SER A 29 1.40 -17.84 3.19
N PRO A 30 0.71 -18.53 4.12
CA PRO A 30 0.05 -17.90 5.27
C PRO A 30 0.98 -17.11 6.19
N ILE A 31 2.27 -17.47 6.22
CA ILE A 31 3.26 -16.85 7.11
C ILE A 31 4.04 -15.71 6.44
N CYS A 32 3.99 -15.60 5.12
CA CYS A 32 4.90 -14.73 4.38
C CYS A 32 4.56 -13.26 4.53
N GLY A 33 3.27 -12.92 4.68
CA GLY A 33 2.85 -11.55 5.01
C GLY A 33 3.43 -11.07 6.34
N TYR A 34 3.36 -11.89 7.39
CA TYR A 34 3.91 -11.56 8.70
C TYR A 34 5.43 -11.39 8.69
N LEU A 35 6.13 -12.23 7.91
CA LEU A 35 7.58 -12.14 7.78
C LEU A 35 8.01 -10.90 7.00
N ALA A 36 7.32 -10.59 5.90
CA ALA A 36 7.54 -9.35 5.14
C ALA A 36 7.34 -8.13 6.05
N GLU A 37 6.24 -8.08 6.80
CA GLU A 37 5.96 -7.01 7.75
C GLU A 37 7.04 -6.89 8.84
N ALA A 38 7.49 -8.02 9.40
CA ALA A 38 8.53 -8.03 10.43
C ALA A 38 9.88 -7.51 9.89
N ILE A 39 10.28 -7.91 8.68
CA ILE A 39 11.50 -7.44 8.02
C ILE A 39 11.41 -5.94 7.71
N LEU A 40 10.28 -5.48 7.17
CA LEU A 40 10.04 -4.05 6.90
C LEU A 40 10.08 -3.23 8.19
N ARG A 41 9.48 -3.73 9.28
CA ARG A 41 9.51 -3.04 10.58
C ARG A 41 10.93 -2.93 11.14
N GLU A 42 11.74 -3.98 11.02
CA GLU A 42 13.15 -3.96 11.42
C GLU A 42 13.94 -2.93 10.60
N LEU A 43 13.73 -2.90 9.28
CA LEU A 43 14.32 -1.90 8.37
C LEU A 43 14.00 -0.47 8.82
N TYR A 44 12.72 -0.18 9.03
CA TYR A 44 12.27 1.16 9.46
C TYR A 44 12.80 1.53 10.83
N THR A 45 12.82 0.58 11.78
CA THR A 45 13.36 0.81 13.13
C THR A 45 14.81 1.24 13.09
N ARG A 46 15.63 0.69 12.20
CA ARG A 46 17.04 1.09 12.03
C ARG A 46 17.19 2.50 11.46
N VAL A 47 16.47 2.84 10.39
CA VAL A 47 16.56 4.20 9.82
C VAL A 47 15.97 5.25 10.75
N PHE A 48 14.96 4.91 11.56
CA PHE A 48 14.34 5.85 12.49
C PHE A 48 15.25 6.30 13.65
N GLN A 49 16.37 5.62 13.87
CA GLN A 49 17.40 6.09 14.81
C GLN A 49 18.05 7.38 14.31
N PHE A 50 18.14 7.56 13.00
CA PHE A 50 18.80 8.71 12.35
C PHE A 50 17.79 9.72 11.79
N TYR A 51 16.64 9.23 11.32
CA TYR A 51 15.59 10.02 10.71
C TYR A 51 14.35 10.03 11.59
N LYS A 52 13.82 11.22 11.88
CA LYS A 52 12.61 11.37 12.70
C LYS A 52 11.43 11.81 11.83
N PRO A 53 10.71 10.88 11.16
CA PRO A 53 9.50 11.23 10.44
C PRO A 53 8.48 11.84 11.39
N LYS A 54 7.72 12.83 10.90
CA LYS A 54 6.55 13.37 11.62
C LYS A 54 5.40 12.38 11.63
N PHE A 55 5.31 11.56 10.59
CA PHE A 55 4.27 10.57 10.39
C PHE A 55 4.85 9.39 9.62
N TRP A 56 4.40 8.18 9.97
CA TRP A 56 4.73 6.95 9.28
C TRP A 56 3.53 6.00 9.33
N MET A 57 3.22 5.38 8.21
CA MET A 57 2.24 4.30 8.09
C MET A 57 2.72 3.29 7.06
N CYS A 58 2.42 2.01 7.29
CA CYS A 58 2.62 0.93 6.32
C CYS A 58 1.30 0.23 6.06
N TYR A 59 1.07 -0.13 4.79
CA TYR A 59 0.07 -1.08 4.36
C TYR A 59 0.77 -2.15 3.52
N ILE A 60 1.03 -3.31 4.13
CA ILE A 60 1.81 -4.40 3.51
C ILE A 60 3.17 -3.88 3.03
N ASP A 61 3.36 -3.67 1.73
CA ASP A 61 4.55 -3.20 1.05
C ASP A 61 4.55 -1.69 0.75
N ASP A 62 3.38 -1.05 0.79
CA ASP A 62 3.23 0.38 0.57
C ASP A 62 3.44 1.17 1.85
N THR A 63 4.28 2.20 1.79
CA THR A 63 4.65 2.98 2.98
C THR A 63 4.57 4.48 2.74
N PHE A 64 4.01 5.18 3.72
CA PHE A 64 3.82 6.62 3.70
C PHE A 64 4.60 7.28 4.82
N PHE A 65 5.38 8.31 4.47
CA PHE A 65 6.21 9.06 5.42
C PHE A 65 6.02 10.56 5.24
N ILE A 66 5.96 11.30 6.35
CA ILE A 66 6.14 12.75 6.35
C ILE A 66 7.54 13.06 6.89
N LEU A 67 8.45 13.43 5.99
CA LEU A 67 9.86 13.69 6.27
C LEU A 67 10.24 15.12 5.89
N ARG A 68 11.37 15.60 6.42
CA ARG A 68 11.97 16.86 5.95
C ARG A 68 12.49 16.65 4.52
N ARG A 69 12.11 17.53 3.58
CA ARG A 69 12.50 17.41 2.15
C ARG A 69 14.00 17.20 1.94
N LYS A 70 14.86 17.90 2.69
CA LYS A 70 16.34 17.77 2.63
C LYS A 70 16.89 16.40 3.03
N ALA A 71 16.10 15.59 3.74
CA ALA A 71 16.50 14.26 4.20
C ALA A 71 16.09 13.16 3.23
N LYS A 72 15.27 13.45 2.20
CA LYS A 72 14.64 12.47 1.32
C LYS A 72 15.65 11.53 0.65
N GLU A 73 16.64 12.10 -0.04
CA GLU A 73 17.62 11.36 -0.83
C GLU A 73 18.51 10.49 0.07
N ASN A 74 18.97 11.06 1.19
CA ASN A 74 19.78 10.33 2.16
C ASN A 74 18.96 9.22 2.84
N PHE A 75 17.69 9.49 3.20
CA PHE A 75 16.78 8.49 3.77
C PHE A 75 16.60 7.30 2.83
N LYS A 76 16.30 7.55 1.54
CA LYS A 76 16.15 6.49 0.54
C LYS A 76 17.43 5.68 0.36
N ARG A 77 18.58 6.36 0.25
CA ARG A 77 19.89 5.69 0.11
C ARG A 77 20.18 4.81 1.33
N ASP A 78 20.02 5.34 2.52
CA ASP A 78 20.36 4.63 3.75
C ASP A 78 19.39 3.46 3.98
N LEU A 79 18.10 3.62 3.67
CA LEU A 79 17.11 2.54 3.70
C LEU A 79 17.48 1.40 2.73
N ASN A 80 17.82 1.73 1.48
CA ASN A 80 18.25 0.75 0.45
C ASN A 80 19.62 0.10 0.76
N SER A 81 20.40 0.67 1.67
CA SER A 81 21.70 0.13 2.06
C SER A 81 21.63 -0.99 3.10
N ILE A 82 20.53 -1.08 3.87
CA ILE A 82 20.43 -2.03 4.99
C ILE A 82 20.30 -3.47 4.47
N PHE A 83 19.40 -3.70 3.51
CA PHE A 83 19.23 -4.99 2.84
C PHE A 83 19.29 -4.78 1.32
N PRO A 84 20.46 -4.97 0.68
CA PRO A 84 20.63 -4.71 -0.76
C PRO A 84 19.66 -5.48 -1.66
N GLN A 85 19.09 -6.57 -1.18
CA GLN A 85 18.10 -7.38 -1.89
C GLN A 85 16.71 -6.72 -1.95
N ILE A 86 16.45 -5.72 -1.10
CA ILE A 86 15.20 -4.94 -1.05
C ILE A 86 15.52 -3.51 -1.49
N GLN A 87 14.92 -3.08 -2.59
CA GLN A 87 15.12 -1.74 -3.14
C GLN A 87 13.81 -0.99 -3.12
N PHE A 88 13.76 0.09 -2.35
CA PHE A 88 12.60 0.96 -2.26
C PHE A 88 12.61 1.98 -3.40
N THR A 89 11.46 2.10 -4.05
CA THR A 89 11.09 3.28 -4.84
C THR A 89 10.50 4.33 -3.90
N MET A 90 10.47 5.59 -4.34
CA MET A 90 9.90 6.67 -3.55
C MET A 90 9.27 7.67 -4.50
N GLU A 91 8.01 7.95 -4.26
CA GLU A 91 7.26 9.01 -4.89
C GLU A 91 7.28 10.23 -3.96
N GLU A 92 7.17 11.42 -4.53
CA GLU A 92 7.11 12.65 -3.75
C GLU A 92 5.85 13.43 -4.04
N GLU A 93 5.48 14.27 -3.08
CA GLU A 93 4.38 15.19 -3.24
C GLU A 93 4.70 16.25 -4.30
N GLU A 94 3.80 16.39 -5.25
CA GLU A 94 3.85 17.37 -6.33
C GLU A 94 2.71 18.38 -6.15
N GLY A 95 3.04 19.67 -6.14
CA GLY A 95 2.03 20.74 -6.09
C GLY A 95 1.15 20.78 -4.84
N GLY A 96 1.55 20.16 -3.72
CA GLY A 96 0.68 20.06 -2.54
C GLY A 96 -0.03 18.71 -2.41
N THR A 97 0.02 17.87 -3.44
CA THR A 97 -0.78 16.65 -3.54
C THR A 97 0.09 15.40 -3.64
N PHE A 98 -0.36 14.32 -3.01
CA PHE A 98 0.25 13.00 -3.02
C PHE A 98 -0.84 11.95 -2.98
N SER A 99 -0.63 10.78 -3.58
CA SER A 99 -1.59 9.68 -3.52
C SER A 99 -1.00 8.53 -2.71
N PHE A 100 -1.81 7.92 -1.86
CA PHE A 100 -1.44 6.71 -1.12
C PHE A 100 -2.61 5.73 -1.13
N LEU A 101 -2.40 4.57 -1.77
CA LEU A 101 -3.47 3.62 -2.08
C LEU A 101 -4.63 4.34 -2.82
N ASP A 102 -5.85 4.15 -2.32
CA ASP A 102 -7.09 4.72 -2.83
C ASP A 102 -7.39 6.15 -2.35
N VAL A 103 -6.43 6.80 -1.67
CA VAL A 103 -6.59 8.13 -1.05
C VAL A 103 -5.70 9.16 -1.72
N GLN A 104 -6.31 10.25 -2.18
CA GLN A 104 -5.57 11.46 -2.54
C GLN A 104 -5.41 12.32 -1.29
N ILE A 105 -4.20 12.77 -1.02
CA ILE A 105 -3.84 13.58 0.14
C ILE A 105 -3.37 14.94 -0.38
N SER A 106 -4.04 16.01 0.03
CA SER A 106 -3.72 17.38 -0.36
C SER A 106 -3.41 18.23 0.87
N ARG A 107 -2.21 18.82 0.92
CA ARG A 107 -1.80 19.73 1.98
C ARG A 107 -2.43 21.11 1.77
N GLN A 108 -3.17 21.56 2.78
CA GLN A 108 -3.79 22.89 2.81
C GLN A 108 -2.78 23.97 3.22
N GLU A 109 -3.14 25.25 3.00
CA GLU A 109 -2.28 26.40 3.32
C GLU A 109 -1.95 26.49 4.83
N ASP A 110 -2.87 26.07 5.69
CA ASP A 110 -2.70 26.01 7.15
C ASP A 110 -1.84 24.81 7.62
N GLY A 111 -1.41 23.96 6.67
CA GLY A 111 -0.60 22.78 6.93
C GLY A 111 -1.39 21.53 7.32
N THR A 112 -2.73 21.60 7.38
CA THR A 112 -3.58 20.42 7.55
C THR A 112 -3.62 19.57 6.29
N LEU A 113 -4.01 18.31 6.43
CA LEU A 113 -4.20 17.39 5.31
C LEU A 113 -5.68 17.24 5.03
N GLN A 114 -6.06 17.45 3.78
CA GLN A 114 -7.36 17.07 3.23
C GLN A 114 -7.19 15.76 2.47
N THR A 115 -8.19 14.88 2.58
CA THR A 115 -8.18 13.62 1.87
C THR A 115 -9.39 13.50 0.96
N GLY A 116 -9.19 12.88 -0.20
CA GLY A 116 -10.19 12.59 -1.22
C GLY A 116 -9.96 11.20 -1.81
N ILE A 117 -10.80 10.80 -2.76
CA ILE A 117 -10.67 9.52 -3.45
C ILE A 117 -9.67 9.67 -4.61
N PHE A 118 -8.62 8.85 -4.61
CA PHE A 118 -7.71 8.77 -5.74
C PHE A 118 -8.15 7.69 -6.74
N ARG A 119 -8.18 8.02 -8.03
CA ARG A 119 -8.41 7.06 -9.11
C ARG A 119 -7.21 7.08 -10.04
N GLU A 120 -6.58 5.94 -10.22
CA GLU A 120 -5.55 5.78 -11.24
C GLU A 120 -6.11 6.00 -12.64
N ALA A 121 -5.25 6.37 -13.59
CA ALA A 121 -5.64 6.53 -14.99
C ALA A 121 -6.19 5.23 -15.64
N THR A 122 -5.88 4.08 -15.04
CA THR A 122 -6.34 2.75 -15.45
C THR A 122 -7.73 2.39 -14.90
N TYR A 123 -8.31 3.23 -14.02
CA TYR A 123 -9.61 2.97 -13.42
C TYR A 123 -10.73 3.01 -14.48
N THR A 124 -11.31 1.85 -14.75
CA THR A 124 -12.35 1.69 -15.78
C THR A 124 -13.78 1.95 -15.32
N GLU A 125 -13.99 2.34 -14.07
CA GLU A 125 -15.31 2.48 -13.42
C GLU A 125 -16.19 1.22 -13.43
N LYS A 126 -15.62 0.07 -13.81
CA LYS A 126 -16.36 -1.19 -13.86
C LYS A 126 -16.47 -1.80 -12.49
N ILE A 127 -17.71 -1.98 -12.04
CA ILE A 127 -18.05 -2.84 -10.91
C ILE A 127 -18.55 -4.20 -11.37
N LEU A 128 -18.89 -5.06 -10.40
CA LEU A 128 -19.43 -6.38 -10.64
C LEU A 128 -20.70 -6.34 -11.49
N HIS A 129 -20.70 -7.04 -12.63
CA HIS A 129 -21.85 -7.10 -13.53
C HIS A 129 -23.07 -7.72 -12.82
N TYR A 130 -24.24 -7.09 -12.94
CA TYR A 130 -25.45 -7.53 -12.22
C TYR A 130 -25.89 -8.95 -12.61
N ASN A 131 -25.69 -9.38 -13.86
CA ASN A 131 -26.05 -10.73 -14.31
C ASN A 131 -24.93 -11.77 -14.10
N SER A 132 -23.82 -11.40 -13.47
CA SER A 132 -22.79 -12.39 -13.13
C SER A 132 -23.31 -13.40 -12.12
N ASN A 133 -22.71 -14.60 -12.09
CA ASN A 133 -23.05 -15.69 -11.17
C ASN A 133 -22.54 -15.44 -9.72
N HIS A 134 -22.80 -14.25 -9.20
CA HIS A 134 -22.51 -13.86 -7.82
C HIS A 134 -23.80 -13.68 -7.04
N THR A 135 -23.74 -13.96 -5.74
CA THR A 135 -24.84 -13.74 -4.81
C THR A 135 -25.26 -12.26 -4.80
N LEU A 136 -26.53 -12.01 -4.49
CA LEU A 136 -27.05 -10.64 -4.38
C LEU A 136 -26.32 -9.83 -3.29
N SER A 137 -25.84 -10.49 -2.23
CA SER A 137 -25.05 -9.85 -1.18
C SER A 137 -23.75 -9.28 -1.72
N HIS A 138 -23.01 -10.00 -2.57
CA HIS A 138 -21.76 -9.50 -3.17
C HIS A 138 -22.01 -8.30 -4.09
N LYS A 139 -23.05 -8.36 -4.93
CA LYS A 139 -23.44 -7.26 -5.82
C LYS A 139 -23.78 -5.98 -5.03
N ARG A 140 -24.57 -6.13 -3.97
CA ARG A 140 -24.87 -5.03 -3.04
C ARG A 140 -23.62 -4.53 -2.32
N SER A 141 -22.72 -5.43 -1.95
CA SER A 141 -21.46 -5.09 -1.27
C SER A 141 -20.56 -4.21 -2.14
N CYS A 142 -20.46 -4.47 -3.45
CA CYS A 142 -19.70 -3.61 -4.36
C CYS A 142 -20.18 -2.15 -4.31
N VAL A 143 -21.49 -1.94 -4.45
CA VAL A 143 -22.10 -0.61 -4.38
C VAL A 143 -21.89 0.02 -2.99
N ARG A 144 -22.14 -0.73 -1.91
CA ARG A 144 -21.93 -0.25 -0.53
C ARG A 144 -20.48 0.15 -0.29
N SER A 145 -19.53 -0.57 -0.85
CA SER A 145 -18.10 -0.28 -0.67
C SER A 145 -17.71 1.05 -1.32
N LEU A 146 -18.28 1.38 -2.49
CA LEU A 146 -18.06 2.69 -3.13
C LEU A 146 -18.57 3.84 -2.25
N PHE A 147 -19.81 3.74 -1.74
CA PHE A 147 -20.35 4.77 -0.83
C PHE A 147 -19.58 4.83 0.49
N SER A 148 -19.20 3.68 1.04
CA SER A 148 -18.39 3.62 2.27
C SER A 148 -17.03 4.27 2.07
N ARG A 149 -16.42 4.11 0.90
CA ARG A 149 -15.14 4.74 0.54
C ARG A 149 -15.27 6.26 0.57
N ILE A 150 -16.31 6.83 -0.03
CA ILE A 150 -16.57 8.28 0.02
C ILE A 150 -16.65 8.78 1.48
N GLN A 151 -17.36 8.06 2.34
CA GLN A 151 -17.53 8.49 3.73
C GLN A 151 -16.27 8.34 4.59
N THR A 152 -15.39 7.40 4.25
CA THR A 152 -14.20 7.07 5.05
C THR A 152 -12.93 7.73 4.53
N HIS A 153 -12.84 8.02 3.24
CA HIS A 153 -11.64 8.55 2.58
C HIS A 153 -11.72 10.05 2.35
N CYS A 154 -12.91 10.64 2.18
CA CYS A 154 -13.06 12.08 2.00
C CYS A 154 -13.16 12.80 3.35
N SER A 155 -12.28 13.77 3.61
CA SER A 155 -12.25 14.50 4.89
C SER A 155 -13.24 15.68 4.94
N THR A 156 -13.77 16.14 3.79
CA THR A 156 -14.70 17.27 3.73
C THR A 156 -15.95 16.92 2.92
N GLU A 157 -17.06 17.65 3.17
CA GLU A 157 -18.28 17.48 2.39
C GLU A 157 -18.11 17.91 0.93
N ALA A 158 -17.23 18.88 0.65
CA ALA A 158 -16.91 19.28 -0.71
C ALA A 158 -16.29 18.12 -1.51
N GLU A 159 -15.33 17.40 -0.92
CA GLU A 159 -14.73 16.20 -1.51
C GLU A 159 -15.79 15.12 -1.75
N LYS A 160 -16.66 14.87 -0.76
CA LYS A 160 -17.74 13.88 -0.91
C LYS A 160 -18.74 14.23 -2.01
N LEU A 161 -19.00 15.51 -2.23
CA LEU A 161 -19.94 15.99 -3.27
C LEU A 161 -19.30 16.04 -4.66
N GLY A 162 -17.98 16.25 -4.74
CA GLY A 162 -17.21 16.20 -5.98
C GLY A 162 -17.10 14.79 -6.57
N GLU A 163 -17.31 13.77 -5.74
CA GLU A 163 -17.31 12.39 -6.18
C GLU A 163 -18.50 12.07 -7.11
N PRO A 164 -18.25 11.52 -8.31
CA PRO A 164 -19.32 11.15 -9.22
C PRO A 164 -20.23 10.13 -8.53
N LYS A 165 -21.50 10.50 -8.40
CA LYS A 165 -22.58 9.60 -7.97
C LYS A 165 -22.95 8.69 -9.14
N THR A 166 -21.99 7.92 -9.65
CA THR A 166 -22.27 6.94 -10.69
C THR A 166 -23.04 5.77 -10.08
N VAL A 167 -24.28 5.59 -10.54
CA VAL A 167 -25.11 4.40 -10.37
C VAL A 167 -25.42 3.87 -11.76
#